data_AF-A0A094KZA6-F1
#
_entry.id   AF-A0A094KZA6-F1
#
_cell.length_a   1.000
_cell.length_b   1.000
_cell.length_c   1.000
_cell.angle_alpha   90.00
_cell.angle_beta   90.00
_cell.angle_gamma   90.00
#
_symmetry.space_group_name_H-M   'P 1'
#
loop_
_entity.id
_entity.type
_entity.pdbx_description
1 polymer ?
#
loop_
_entity_poly.entity_id
_entity_poly.type
_entity_poly.pdbx_seq_one_letter_code
_entity_poly.pdbx_strand_id
1 'polypeptide(L)'
;MYNFYGEILFIVVVIAAIVYTIYFTFITHQKEKLKYLTPLYLIIFIVAISLVVNIIQYRHYEYDIHQVVFEDELNLSIVKTEDRNFLYNKITNKEVTYINVYEKTPYKSNNLQPIYFKDIGDYYLVVFSPDNKRIIENERFLQGDYERNEIDHLVLIEKETGYIFDTQEYELIGLEIDLTSFQFGNNLIVFGVFIPYENNISFYQYINIQDEYSIEDVMSLHENYYSDNIGDWTHPSIHFHTLGDPSEITAFGISGRYLYYQDSYNRIYIGAYNNDTYGVNFSFYETLMDEELAKEGYIKVTDTGIYYLSNDGHLYKTRGYNIRSLIEINVSKDDFESYIFE
;
A
#
# COMPACT_ATOMS: atom_id res chain seq x y z
N MET A 1 -5.80 -18.55 8.52
CA MET A 1 -6.51 -19.83 8.83
C MET A 1 -6.36 -20.79 7.65
N TYR A 2 -5.59 -21.87 7.81
CA TYR A 2 -5.62 -23.03 6.90
C TYR A 2 -7.07 -23.37 6.55
N ASN A 3 -7.32 -23.77 5.31
CA ASN A 3 -8.63 -23.99 4.69
C ASN A 3 -9.40 -25.16 5.36
N PHE A 4 -9.70 -25.01 6.65
CA PHE A 4 -10.18 -26.03 7.57
C PHE A 4 -11.51 -26.59 7.11
N TYR A 5 -12.35 -25.76 6.49
CA TYR A 5 -13.61 -26.18 5.88
C TYR A 5 -13.39 -27.02 4.61
N GLY A 6 -12.41 -26.69 3.78
CA GLY A 6 -12.03 -27.47 2.60
C GLY A 6 -11.43 -28.83 2.98
N GLU A 7 -10.56 -28.85 3.98
CA GLU A 7 -9.98 -30.08 4.54
C GLU A 7 -11.03 -30.97 5.21
N ILE A 8 -11.95 -30.38 6.00
CA ILE A 8 -13.08 -31.12 6.58
C ILE A 8 -13.98 -31.67 5.48
N LEU A 9 -14.32 -30.89 4.46
CA LEU A 9 -15.15 -31.36 3.36
C LEU A 9 -14.48 -32.53 2.63
N PHE A 10 -13.17 -32.43 2.36
CA PHE A 10 -12.39 -33.52 1.77
C PHE A 10 -12.42 -34.78 2.64
N ILE A 11 -12.18 -34.64 3.95
CA ILE A 11 -12.23 -35.77 4.90
C ILE A 11 -13.63 -36.39 4.93
N VAL A 12 -14.70 -35.58 4.98
CA VAL A 12 -16.09 -36.06 4.97
C VAL A 12 -16.41 -36.81 3.68
N VAL A 13 -15.97 -36.31 2.53
CA VAL A 13 -16.19 -36.95 1.24
C VAL A 13 -15.40 -38.27 1.13
N VAL A 14 -14.16 -38.31 1.62
CA VAL A 14 -13.34 -39.54 1.67
C VAL A 14 -13.99 -40.57 2.59
N ILE A 15 -14.46 -40.17 3.78
CA ILE A 15 -15.16 -41.07 4.71
C ILE A 15 -16.46 -41.58 4.09
N ALA A 16 -17.25 -40.70 3.45
CA ALA A 16 -18.48 -41.10 2.76
C ALA A 16 -18.19 -42.09 1.61
N ALA A 17 -17.12 -41.89 0.84
CA ALA A 17 -16.68 -42.81 -0.20
C ALA A 17 -16.25 -44.18 0.37
N ILE A 18 -15.52 -44.20 1.49
CA ILE A 18 -15.14 -45.43 2.20
C ILE A 18 -16.39 -46.17 2.70
N VAL A 19 -17.32 -45.48 3.37
CA VAL A 19 -18.57 -46.06 3.88
C VAL A 19 -19.42 -46.62 2.74
N TYR A 20 -19.55 -45.86 1.64
CA TYR A 20 -20.25 -46.32 0.44
C TYR A 20 -19.60 -47.57 -0.15
N THR A 21 -18.26 -47.62 -0.19
CA THR A 21 -17.52 -48.81 -0.67
C THR A 21 -17.79 -50.02 0.20
N ILE A 22 -17.73 -49.88 1.52
CA ILE A 22 -18.00 -50.97 2.47
C ILE A 22 -19.44 -51.47 2.28
N TYR A 23 -20.42 -50.57 2.24
CA TYR A 23 -21.82 -50.89 2.04
C TYR A 23 -22.07 -51.59 0.70
N PHE A 24 -21.51 -51.06 -0.39
CA PHE A 24 -21.71 -51.58 -1.73
C PHE A 24 -20.98 -52.92 -1.95
N THR A 25 -19.80 -53.12 -1.35
CA THR A 25 -19.07 -54.41 -1.36
C THR A 25 -19.83 -55.50 -0.60
N PHE A 26 -20.56 -55.12 0.44
CA PHE A 26 -21.43 -56.01 1.20
C PHE A 26 -22.66 -56.45 0.37
N ILE A 27 -23.27 -55.52 -0.39
CA ILE A 27 -24.40 -55.81 -1.28
C ILE A 27 -23.97 -56.59 -2.53
N THR A 28 -22.81 -56.27 -3.11
CA THR A 28 -22.34 -56.87 -4.37
C THR A 28 -21.67 -58.23 -4.20
N HIS A 29 -21.46 -58.70 -2.96
CA HIS A 29 -20.93 -60.04 -2.66
C HIS A 29 -21.78 -61.18 -3.27
N GLN A 30 -23.01 -60.90 -3.72
CA GLN A 30 -23.88 -61.85 -4.42
C GLN A 30 -23.67 -61.94 -5.94
N LYS A 31 -22.86 -61.07 -6.58
CA LYS A 31 -22.64 -61.08 -8.04
C LYS A 31 -21.16 -60.87 -8.41
N GLU A 32 -20.46 -61.96 -8.72
CA GLU A 32 -18.99 -61.99 -8.95
C GLU A 32 -18.45 -60.98 -9.97
N LYS A 33 -19.21 -60.66 -11.04
CA LYS A 33 -18.75 -59.75 -12.10
C LYS A 33 -18.65 -58.28 -11.68
N LEU A 34 -19.40 -57.85 -10.66
CA LEU A 34 -19.37 -56.48 -10.17
C LEU A 34 -18.20 -56.23 -9.21
N LYS A 35 -17.64 -57.28 -8.62
CA LYS A 35 -16.62 -57.22 -7.56
C LYS A 35 -15.33 -56.50 -7.97
N TYR A 36 -14.98 -56.55 -9.26
CA TYR A 36 -13.76 -55.93 -9.80
C TYR A 36 -13.97 -54.51 -10.37
N LEU A 37 -15.21 -54.14 -10.69
CA LEU A 37 -15.53 -52.81 -11.22
C LEU A 37 -15.68 -51.78 -10.09
N THR A 38 -16.15 -52.20 -8.91
CA THR A 38 -16.34 -51.30 -7.75
C THR A 38 -15.07 -50.58 -7.29
N PRO A 39 -13.92 -51.26 -7.07
CA PRO A 39 -12.70 -50.56 -6.65
C PRO A 39 -12.18 -49.59 -7.72
N LEU A 40 -12.38 -49.91 -9.00
CA LEU A 40 -11.99 -49.02 -10.10
C LEU A 40 -12.81 -47.72 -10.09
N TYR A 41 -14.14 -47.82 -9.93
CA TYR A 41 -15.01 -46.64 -9.81
C TYR A 41 -14.66 -45.77 -8.59
N LEU A 42 -14.25 -46.39 -7.48
CA LEU A 42 -13.83 -45.66 -6.29
C LEU A 42 -12.55 -44.85 -6.54
N ILE A 43 -11.54 -45.47 -7.16
CA ILE A 43 -10.29 -44.79 -7.50
C ILE A 43 -10.57 -43.59 -8.42
N ILE A 44 -11.41 -43.77 -9.45
CA ILE A 44 -11.81 -42.69 -10.36
C ILE A 44 -12.53 -41.57 -9.61
N PHE A 45 -13.43 -41.91 -8.68
CA PHE A 45 -14.17 -40.92 -7.88
C PHE A 45 -13.25 -40.12 -6.95
N ILE A 46 -12.31 -40.79 -6.24
CA ILE A 46 -11.32 -40.12 -5.38
C ILE A 46 -10.40 -39.20 -6.20
N VAL A 47 -9.94 -39.65 -7.38
CA VAL A 47 -9.12 -38.84 -8.28
C VAL A 47 -9.92 -37.62 -8.79
N ALA A 48 -11.18 -37.81 -9.17
CA ALA A 48 -12.05 -36.71 -9.62
C ALA A 48 -12.27 -35.67 -8.51
N ILE A 49 -12.52 -36.09 -7.27
CA ILE A 49 -12.64 -35.18 -6.12
C ILE A 49 -11.32 -34.48 -5.83
N SER A 50 -10.19 -35.20 -5.87
CA SER A 50 -8.87 -34.60 -5.64
C SER A 50 -8.54 -33.54 -6.69
N LEU A 51 -8.95 -33.75 -7.94
CA LEU A 51 -8.85 -32.75 -9.00
C LEU A 51 -9.76 -31.55 -8.75
N VAL A 52 -11.02 -31.75 -8.35
CA VAL A 52 -11.95 -30.66 -8.02
C VAL A 52 -11.46 -29.85 -6.82
N VAL A 53 -10.97 -30.50 -5.76
CA VAL A 53 -10.41 -29.83 -4.58
C VAL A 53 -9.14 -29.06 -4.95
N ASN A 54 -8.23 -29.63 -5.76
CA ASN A 54 -7.07 -28.88 -6.26
C ASN A 54 -7.49 -27.66 -7.08
N ILE A 55 -8.47 -27.79 -7.98
CA ILE A 55 -8.98 -26.68 -8.79
C ILE A 55 -9.58 -25.57 -7.92
N ILE A 56 -10.24 -25.92 -6.82
CA ILE A 56 -10.80 -24.95 -5.86
C ILE A 56 -9.68 -24.31 -5.01
N GLN A 57 -8.72 -25.10 -4.53
CA GLN A 57 -7.58 -24.62 -3.73
C GLN A 57 -6.65 -23.71 -4.53
N TYR A 58 -6.46 -23.97 -5.83
CA TYR A 58 -5.65 -23.13 -6.72
C TYR A 58 -6.27 -21.76 -7.01
N ARG A 59 -7.53 -21.51 -6.64
CA ARG A 59 -8.11 -20.15 -6.65
C ARG A 59 -7.74 -19.38 -5.39
N HIS A 60 -6.48 -19.43 -4.99
CA HIS A 60 -5.96 -18.40 -4.10
C HIS A 60 -5.89 -17.10 -4.88
N TYR A 61 -6.49 -16.05 -4.31
CA TYR A 61 -6.41 -14.70 -4.83
C TYR A 61 -5.02 -14.18 -4.49
N GLU A 62 -4.05 -14.46 -5.35
CA GLU A 62 -2.76 -13.78 -5.26
C GLU A 62 -2.92 -12.40 -5.90
N TYR A 63 -2.49 -11.38 -5.15
CA TYR A 63 -2.32 -10.04 -5.69
C TYR A 63 -1.19 -10.10 -6.71
N ASP A 64 -1.53 -9.90 -7.98
CA ASP A 64 -0.63 -10.26 -9.08
C ASP A 64 -0.57 -9.19 -10.18
N ILE A 65 -0.66 -7.91 -9.78
CA ILE A 65 -0.55 -6.76 -10.68
C ILE A 65 0.75 -6.00 -10.36
N HIS A 66 1.66 -5.91 -11.33
CA HIS A 66 2.96 -5.21 -11.14
C HIS A 66 3.12 -3.99 -12.02
N GLN A 67 2.38 -3.91 -13.12
CA GLN A 67 2.46 -2.76 -14.02
C GLN A 67 1.14 -2.56 -14.77
N VAL A 68 0.74 -1.31 -14.89
CA VAL A 68 -0.29 -0.84 -15.82
C VAL A 68 0.29 -0.76 -17.23
N VAL A 69 -0.37 -1.39 -18.19
CA VAL A 69 0.02 -1.32 -19.60
C VAL A 69 -0.69 -0.14 -20.28
N PHE A 70 0.10 0.71 -20.93
CA PHE A 70 -0.38 1.87 -21.68
C PHE A 70 0.55 2.19 -22.85
N GLU A 71 0.02 2.87 -23.87
CA GLU A 71 0.77 3.25 -25.08
C GLU A 71 1.27 4.70 -25.05
N ASP A 72 0.55 5.59 -24.36
CA ASP A 72 0.79 7.04 -24.35
C ASP A 72 1.08 7.55 -22.92
N GLU A 73 0.29 8.50 -22.42
CA GLU A 73 0.37 9.00 -21.05
C GLU A 73 -0.72 8.33 -20.19
N LEU A 74 -0.43 8.14 -18.91
CA LEU A 74 -1.41 7.68 -17.94
C LEU A 74 -2.26 8.83 -17.43
N ASN A 75 -3.58 8.72 -17.62
CA ASN A 75 -4.56 9.58 -16.96
C ASN A 75 -5.71 8.72 -16.45
N LEU A 76 -5.63 8.32 -15.19
CA LEU A 76 -6.48 7.29 -14.63
C LEU A 76 -7.71 7.86 -13.91
N SER A 77 -8.72 7.01 -13.79
CA SER A 77 -9.89 7.20 -12.92
C SER A 77 -10.53 5.86 -12.61
N ILE A 78 -11.30 5.81 -11.52
CA ILE A 78 -12.16 4.66 -11.23
C ILE A 78 -13.47 4.82 -12.00
N VAL A 79 -13.85 3.77 -12.74
CA VAL A 79 -15.20 3.58 -13.25
C VAL A 79 -15.87 2.49 -12.42
N LYS A 80 -17.05 2.82 -11.87
CA LYS A 80 -17.88 1.89 -11.10
C LYS A 80 -19.03 1.39 -11.96
N THR A 81 -19.21 0.08 -12.01
CA THR A 81 -20.35 -0.59 -12.66
C THR A 81 -21.12 -1.40 -11.63
N GLU A 82 -22.27 -1.97 -12.01
CA GLU A 82 -23.04 -2.85 -11.10
C GLU A 82 -22.24 -4.08 -10.67
N ASP A 83 -21.36 -4.58 -11.55
CA ASP A 83 -20.64 -5.83 -11.35
C ASP A 83 -19.23 -5.64 -10.79
N ARG A 84 -18.58 -4.49 -11.06
CA ARG A 84 -17.16 -4.27 -10.73
C ARG A 84 -16.73 -2.81 -10.81
N ASN A 85 -15.61 -2.52 -10.16
CA ASN A 85 -14.84 -1.29 -10.31
C ASN A 85 -13.59 -1.59 -11.13
N PHE A 86 -13.13 -0.64 -11.94
CA PHE A 86 -11.87 -0.80 -12.68
C PHE A 86 -11.21 0.56 -12.95
N LEU A 87 -9.89 0.53 -13.17
CA LEU A 87 -9.16 1.71 -13.62
C LEU A 87 -9.38 1.92 -15.12
N TYR A 88 -9.70 3.15 -15.49
CA TYR A 88 -9.96 3.58 -16.85
C TYR A 88 -8.97 4.68 -17.23
N ASN A 89 -8.27 4.48 -18.34
CA ASN A 89 -7.41 5.51 -18.90
C ASN A 89 -8.25 6.46 -19.77
N LYS A 90 -8.37 7.71 -19.32
CA LYS A 90 -9.16 8.75 -19.96
C LYS A 90 -8.61 9.19 -21.32
N ILE A 91 -7.31 9.06 -21.54
CA ILE A 91 -6.66 9.45 -22.80
C ILE A 91 -7.00 8.43 -23.89
N THR A 92 -6.74 7.16 -23.62
CA THR A 92 -6.97 6.08 -24.60
C THR A 92 -8.44 5.66 -24.68
N ASN A 93 -9.27 6.12 -23.74
CA ASN A 93 -10.67 5.74 -23.57
C ASN A 93 -10.89 4.23 -23.44
N LYS A 94 -10.01 3.58 -22.67
CA LYS A 94 -10.04 2.14 -22.47
C LYS A 94 -9.84 1.80 -20.99
N GLU A 95 -10.43 0.69 -20.60
CA GLU A 95 -10.07 0.02 -19.35
C GLU A 95 -8.59 -0.37 -19.39
N VAL A 96 -7.94 -0.17 -18.25
CA VAL A 96 -6.54 -0.52 -18.04
C VAL A 96 -6.35 -2.04 -18.04
N THR A 97 -5.29 -2.49 -18.69
CA THR A 97 -4.76 -3.85 -18.55
C THR A 97 -3.48 -3.85 -17.73
N TYR A 98 -3.21 -4.96 -17.07
CA TYR A 98 -2.07 -5.15 -16.18
C TYR A 98 -1.19 -6.27 -16.70
N ILE A 99 0.08 -6.29 -16.27
CA ILE A 99 0.96 -7.45 -16.41
C ILE A 99 1.50 -7.86 -15.04
N ASN A 100 1.85 -9.15 -14.96
CA ASN A 100 2.62 -9.73 -13.87
C ASN A 100 4.10 -9.82 -14.30
N VAL A 101 5.03 -9.68 -13.36
CA VAL A 101 6.46 -9.93 -13.57
C VAL A 101 6.75 -11.33 -14.14
N TYR A 102 5.97 -12.36 -13.75
CA TYR A 102 6.09 -13.74 -14.22
C TYR A 102 5.36 -14.00 -15.54
N GLU A 103 4.26 -13.26 -15.79
CA GLU A 103 3.45 -13.39 -17.01
C GLU A 103 3.25 -12.03 -17.68
N LYS A 104 4.08 -11.77 -18.71
CA LYS A 104 4.07 -10.50 -19.47
C LYS A 104 2.86 -10.34 -20.40
N THR A 105 1.90 -11.26 -20.38
CA THR A 105 0.69 -11.16 -21.20
C THR A 105 -0.27 -10.18 -20.54
N PRO A 106 -0.65 -9.06 -21.20
CA PRO A 106 -1.57 -8.10 -20.60
C PRO A 106 -2.95 -8.71 -20.34
N TYR A 107 -3.49 -8.48 -19.15
CA TYR A 107 -4.78 -9.01 -18.73
C TYR A 107 -5.61 -7.95 -17.99
N LYS A 108 -6.93 -8.20 -17.86
CA LYS A 108 -7.82 -7.35 -17.06
C LYS A 108 -8.01 -7.99 -15.69
N SER A 109 -7.76 -7.24 -14.62
CA SER A 109 -8.02 -7.74 -13.28
C SER A 109 -9.53 -7.84 -13.04
N ASN A 110 -10.00 -9.06 -12.77
CA ASN A 110 -11.38 -9.31 -12.34
C ASN A 110 -11.49 -9.53 -10.83
N ASN A 111 -10.37 -9.79 -10.18
CA ASN A 111 -10.32 -10.20 -8.78
C ASN A 111 -10.00 -9.05 -7.85
N LEU A 112 -9.40 -7.96 -8.38
CA LEU A 112 -9.04 -6.78 -7.60
C LEU A 112 -9.77 -5.57 -8.16
N GLN A 113 -10.42 -4.85 -7.25
CA GLN A 113 -11.36 -3.77 -7.53
C GLN A 113 -10.75 -2.50 -6.94
N PRO A 114 -10.45 -1.46 -7.73
CA PRO A 114 -10.01 -0.19 -7.17
C PRO A 114 -11.21 0.47 -6.45
N ILE A 115 -11.08 0.68 -5.15
CA ILE A 115 -12.11 1.24 -4.28
C ILE A 115 -11.81 2.67 -3.84
N TYR A 116 -10.55 3.09 -3.96
CA TYR A 116 -10.08 4.45 -3.74
C TYR A 116 -9.00 4.83 -4.76
N PHE A 117 -8.97 6.11 -5.13
CA PHE A 117 -8.03 6.65 -6.10
C PHE A 117 -7.74 8.12 -5.81
N LYS A 118 -6.46 8.49 -5.75
CA LYS A 118 -6.00 9.87 -5.60
C LYS A 118 -4.77 10.13 -6.46
N ASP A 119 -4.73 11.29 -7.10
CA ASP A 119 -3.55 11.80 -7.82
C ASP A 119 -2.61 12.51 -6.83
N ILE A 120 -1.34 12.13 -6.81
CA ILE A 120 -0.32 12.68 -5.89
C ILE A 120 1.00 12.87 -6.66
N GLY A 121 1.19 14.04 -7.24
CA GLY A 121 2.44 14.39 -7.92
C GLY A 121 2.72 13.46 -9.10
N ASP A 122 3.82 12.70 -9.03
CA ASP A 122 4.24 11.77 -10.09
C ASP A 122 3.60 10.38 -9.97
N TYR A 123 2.74 10.17 -8.97
CA TYR A 123 2.12 8.88 -8.65
C TYR A 123 0.59 8.97 -8.56
N TYR A 124 -0.06 7.81 -8.67
CA TYR A 124 -1.44 7.59 -8.23
C TYR A 124 -1.45 6.69 -7.00
N LEU A 125 -2.19 7.09 -5.97
CA LEU A 125 -2.52 6.22 -4.85
C LEU A 125 -3.82 5.49 -5.14
N VAL A 126 -3.79 4.17 -5.05
CA VAL A 126 -4.94 3.30 -5.30
C VAL A 126 -5.09 2.32 -4.15
N VAL A 127 -6.33 2.11 -3.69
CA VAL A 127 -6.63 0.95 -2.83
C VAL A 127 -7.36 -0.08 -3.67
N PHE A 128 -6.78 -1.25 -3.83
CA PHE A 128 -7.40 -2.41 -4.46
C PHE A 128 -8.04 -3.30 -3.39
N SER A 129 -9.24 -3.80 -3.66
CA SER A 129 -9.97 -4.70 -2.77
C SER A 129 -10.51 -5.90 -3.54
N PRO A 130 -10.56 -7.09 -2.95
CA PRO A 130 -11.31 -8.22 -3.53
C PRO A 130 -12.84 -7.98 -3.52
N ASP A 131 -13.34 -7.06 -2.68
CA ASP A 131 -14.76 -6.74 -2.57
C ASP A 131 -15.11 -5.42 -3.29
N ASN A 132 -15.89 -5.50 -4.37
CA ASN A 132 -16.34 -4.32 -5.12
C ASN A 132 -17.31 -3.41 -4.34
N LYS A 133 -17.89 -3.90 -3.23
CA LYS A 133 -18.79 -3.15 -2.35
C LYS A 133 -18.06 -2.49 -1.18
N ARG A 134 -16.76 -2.76 -1.01
CA ARG A 134 -15.95 -2.13 0.03
C ARG A 134 -15.92 -0.62 -0.19
N ILE A 135 -16.19 0.12 0.88
CA ILE A 135 -16.17 1.58 0.91
C ILE A 135 -15.18 1.99 1.99
N ILE A 136 -14.29 2.91 1.67
CA ILE A 136 -13.39 3.53 2.64
C ILE A 136 -14.13 4.71 3.27
N GLU A 137 -14.50 4.55 4.54
CA GLU A 137 -15.19 5.59 5.29
C GLU A 137 -14.21 6.66 5.76
N ASN A 138 -14.59 7.93 5.63
CA ASN A 138 -13.80 9.09 6.06
C ASN A 138 -12.36 9.12 5.52
N GLU A 139 -12.10 8.46 4.39
CA GLU A 139 -10.77 8.36 3.78
C GLU A 139 -9.71 7.77 4.73
N ARG A 140 -10.15 6.92 5.68
CA ARG A 140 -9.28 6.19 6.60
C ARG A 140 -9.16 4.73 6.19
N PHE A 141 -7.93 4.30 5.92
CA PHE A 141 -7.66 2.96 5.44
C PHE A 141 -6.97 2.12 6.52
N LEU A 142 -7.54 0.96 6.85
CA LEU A 142 -6.92 -0.01 7.74
C LEU A 142 -6.67 -1.29 6.95
N GLN A 143 -5.41 -1.68 6.83
CA GLN A 143 -5.06 -2.94 6.19
C GLN A 143 -5.47 -4.11 7.09
N GLY A 144 -6.19 -5.07 6.50
CA GLY A 144 -6.62 -6.28 7.17
C GLY A 144 -5.44 -7.20 7.53
N ASP A 145 -5.64 -8.06 8.52
CA ASP A 145 -4.68 -9.09 8.90
C ASP A 145 -4.57 -10.17 7.79
N TYR A 146 -3.33 -10.50 7.42
CA TYR A 146 -2.93 -11.41 6.33
C TYR A 146 -3.46 -12.85 6.49
N GLU A 147 -3.88 -13.26 7.69
CA GLU A 147 -4.38 -14.63 7.92
C GLU A 147 -5.64 -14.98 7.10
N ARG A 148 -6.20 -14.00 6.39
CA ARG A 148 -7.33 -14.11 5.46
C ARG A 148 -6.86 -13.54 4.10
N ASN A 149 -6.75 -14.37 3.06
CA ASN A 149 -6.34 -14.03 1.68
C ASN A 149 -7.27 -13.03 0.94
N GLU A 150 -8.04 -12.21 1.67
CA GLU A 150 -8.94 -11.19 1.17
C GLU A 150 -8.57 -9.86 1.82
N ILE A 151 -7.31 -9.42 1.62
CA ILE A 151 -6.84 -8.13 2.12
C ILE A 151 -7.00 -7.05 1.05
N ASP A 152 -7.27 -5.84 1.54
CA ASP A 152 -7.21 -4.65 0.70
C ASP A 152 -5.72 -4.24 0.57
N HIS A 153 -5.28 -3.87 -0.63
CA HIS A 153 -3.91 -3.48 -0.96
C HIS A 153 -3.85 -1.98 -1.23
N LEU A 154 -3.01 -1.26 -0.49
CA LEU A 154 -2.67 0.13 -0.77
C LEU A 154 -1.47 0.14 -1.71
N VAL A 155 -1.58 0.77 -2.87
CA VAL A 155 -0.50 0.75 -3.86
C VAL A 155 -0.27 2.12 -4.46
N LEU A 156 0.94 2.33 -4.94
CA LEU A 156 1.32 3.49 -5.74
C LEU A 156 1.52 3.07 -7.19
N ILE A 157 0.99 3.85 -8.13
CA ILE A 157 1.19 3.66 -9.56
C ILE A 157 1.97 4.84 -10.11
N GLU A 158 3.19 4.62 -10.58
CA GLU A 158 4.00 5.67 -11.19
C GLU A 158 3.43 6.08 -12.55
N LYS A 159 3.27 7.38 -12.78
CA LYS A 159 2.65 7.90 -14.00
C LYS A 159 3.50 7.70 -15.24
N GLU A 160 4.81 7.78 -15.10
CA GLU A 160 5.76 7.70 -16.22
C GLU A 160 5.90 6.27 -16.74
N THR A 161 5.95 5.28 -15.85
CA THR A 161 6.25 3.88 -16.19
C THR A 161 5.05 2.95 -16.05
N GLY A 162 4.02 3.37 -15.32
CA GLY A 162 2.89 2.53 -14.92
C GLY A 162 3.23 1.46 -13.90
N TYR A 163 4.44 1.44 -13.34
CA TYR A 163 4.79 0.45 -12.32
C TYR A 163 3.95 0.61 -11.07
N ILE A 164 3.56 -0.53 -10.52
CA ILE A 164 2.76 -0.62 -9.31
C ILE A 164 3.69 -1.07 -8.20
N PHE A 165 3.82 -0.20 -7.19
CA PHE A 165 4.56 -0.46 -5.98
C PHE A 165 3.55 -0.82 -4.90
N ASP A 166 3.62 -2.06 -4.41
CA ASP A 166 2.80 -2.52 -3.30
C ASP A 166 3.57 -2.32 -1.99
N THR A 167 2.79 -2.10 -0.96
CA THR A 167 3.24 -2.01 0.43
C THR A 167 3.66 -3.39 0.91
N GLN A 168 4.87 -3.51 1.49
CA GLN A 168 5.32 -4.81 2.00
C GLN A 168 4.29 -5.36 2.99
N GLU A 169 4.00 -6.65 2.84
CA GLU A 169 3.16 -7.39 3.77
C GLU A 169 3.69 -7.15 5.20
N TYR A 170 2.79 -7.02 6.16
CA TYR A 170 3.05 -6.74 7.59
C TYR A 170 3.36 -5.30 7.99
N GLU A 171 3.92 -4.43 7.13
CA GLU A 171 4.35 -3.08 7.59
C GLU A 171 3.18 -2.16 7.95
N LEU A 172 2.01 -2.37 7.33
CA LEU A 172 0.78 -1.58 7.57
C LEU A 172 -0.25 -2.30 8.45
N ILE A 173 0.00 -3.55 8.87
CA ILE A 173 -0.99 -4.31 9.63
C ILE A 173 -1.24 -3.65 10.99
N GLY A 174 -2.51 -3.38 11.28
CA GLY A 174 -2.94 -2.74 12.53
C GLY A 174 -2.71 -1.23 12.58
N LEU A 175 -2.22 -0.64 11.48
CA LEU A 175 -2.11 0.81 11.31
C LEU A 175 -3.30 1.32 10.50
N GLU A 176 -3.94 2.38 10.98
CA GLU A 176 -4.97 3.09 10.24
C GLU A 176 -4.32 4.31 9.57
N ILE A 177 -4.52 4.49 8.27
CA ILE A 177 -3.82 5.45 7.42
C ILE A 177 -4.78 6.54 6.98
N ASP A 178 -4.35 7.80 7.06
CA ASP A 178 -5.08 8.94 6.52
C ASP A 178 -4.79 9.10 5.01
N LEU A 179 -5.72 8.68 4.15
CA LEU A 179 -5.54 8.78 2.71
C LEU A 179 -5.55 10.24 2.19
N THR A 180 -6.02 11.19 3.01
CA THR A 180 -6.02 12.62 2.66
C THR A 180 -4.65 13.26 2.84
N SER A 181 -3.82 12.70 3.73
CA SER A 181 -2.56 13.27 4.18
C SER A 181 -1.37 13.05 3.23
N PHE A 182 -1.52 12.22 2.20
CA PHE A 182 -0.43 11.89 1.28
C PHE A 182 0.13 13.13 0.57
N GLN A 183 1.43 13.35 0.71
CA GLN A 183 2.18 14.42 0.07
C GLN A 183 3.42 13.84 -0.63
N PHE A 184 3.66 14.25 -1.87
CA PHE A 184 4.86 13.88 -2.63
C PHE A 184 5.85 15.04 -2.68
N GLY A 185 7.13 14.73 -2.49
CA GLY A 185 8.21 15.67 -2.70
C GLY A 185 9.57 14.98 -2.65
N ASN A 186 10.47 15.33 -3.57
CA ASN A 186 11.86 14.86 -3.55
C ASN A 186 12.03 13.33 -3.42
N ASN A 187 11.28 12.57 -4.21
CA ASN A 187 11.27 11.10 -4.20
C ASN A 187 10.76 10.50 -2.88
N LEU A 188 10.12 11.30 -2.04
CA LEU A 188 9.47 10.84 -0.82
C LEU A 188 7.96 11.01 -0.95
N ILE A 189 7.23 10.02 -0.44
CA ILE A 189 5.78 10.11 -0.24
C ILE A 189 5.52 9.98 1.25
N VAL A 190 4.92 11.00 1.86
CA VAL A 190 4.68 11.05 3.30
C VAL A 190 3.19 11.05 3.59
N PHE A 191 2.78 10.33 4.63
CA PHE A 191 1.37 10.22 5.04
C PHE A 191 1.24 10.02 6.56
N GLY A 192 0.09 10.40 7.10
CA GLY A 192 -0.28 10.30 8.49
C GLY A 192 -0.87 8.93 8.84
N VAL A 193 -0.55 8.47 10.04
CA VAL A 193 -0.98 7.20 10.61
C VAL A 193 -1.66 7.45 11.95
N PHE A 194 -2.80 6.80 12.16
CA PHE A 194 -3.49 6.70 13.44
C PHE A 194 -3.10 5.39 14.13
N ILE A 195 -2.79 5.48 15.42
CA ILE A 195 -2.77 4.32 16.31
C ILE A 195 -4.22 3.91 16.57
N PRO A 196 -4.52 2.61 16.75
CA PRO A 196 -5.87 2.16 17.06
C PRO A 196 -6.53 2.98 18.18
N TYR A 197 -7.77 3.39 17.95
CA TYR A 197 -8.61 4.19 18.85
C TYR A 197 -8.23 5.67 19.02
N GLU A 198 -7.25 6.18 18.27
CA GLU A 198 -6.92 7.60 18.21
C GLU A 198 -7.73 8.31 17.12
N ASN A 199 -8.14 9.56 17.40
CA ASN A 199 -8.83 10.40 16.41
C ASN A 199 -7.87 11.29 15.61
N ASN A 200 -6.68 11.53 16.15
CA ASN A 200 -5.66 12.41 15.60
C ASN A 200 -4.49 11.60 15.03
N ILE A 201 -3.79 12.17 14.04
CA ILE A 201 -2.60 11.56 13.45
C ILE A 201 -1.56 11.35 14.57
N SER A 202 -1.22 10.09 14.80
CA SER A 202 -0.33 9.65 15.86
C SER A 202 1.15 9.77 15.47
N PHE A 203 1.46 9.60 14.19
CA PHE A 203 2.76 9.85 13.59
C PHE A 203 2.64 9.91 12.06
N TYR A 204 3.71 10.31 11.37
CA TYR A 204 3.80 10.23 9.92
C TYR A 204 4.79 9.12 9.54
N GLN A 205 4.50 8.43 8.44
CA GLN A 205 5.41 7.53 7.78
C GLN A 205 5.77 8.09 6.41
N TYR A 206 6.93 7.71 5.91
CA TYR A 206 7.34 8.03 4.55
C TYR A 206 7.81 6.80 3.78
N ILE A 207 7.59 6.87 2.48
CA ILE A 207 8.09 5.97 1.46
C ILE A 207 9.23 6.69 0.77
N ASN A 208 10.38 6.03 0.62
CA ASN A 208 11.47 6.53 -0.21
C ASN A 208 11.51 5.74 -1.52
N ILE A 209 11.17 6.39 -2.61
CA ILE A 209 11.10 5.78 -3.94
C ILE A 209 12.50 5.35 -4.42
N GLN A 210 13.57 6.01 -3.94
CA GLN A 210 14.95 5.61 -4.30
C GLN A 210 15.45 4.36 -3.56
N ASP A 211 14.76 3.93 -2.51
CA ASP A 211 15.07 2.67 -1.83
C ASP A 211 14.52 1.46 -2.62
N GLU A 212 13.71 1.71 -3.64
CA GLU A 212 13.00 0.66 -4.37
C GLU A 212 13.89 0.06 -5.47
N TYR A 213 13.99 -1.26 -5.44
CA TYR A 213 14.63 -2.04 -6.48
C TYR A 213 13.91 -1.79 -7.81
N SER A 214 14.61 -1.22 -8.79
CA SER A 214 14.07 -1.15 -10.14
C SER A 214 13.77 -2.58 -10.64
N ILE A 215 12.73 -2.76 -11.45
CA ILE A 215 12.42 -4.08 -12.02
C ILE A 215 13.60 -4.62 -12.84
N GLU A 216 14.46 -3.76 -13.39
CA GLU A 216 15.69 -4.18 -14.07
C GLU A 216 16.71 -4.79 -13.10
N ASP A 217 16.83 -4.25 -11.88
CA ASP A 217 17.65 -4.82 -10.81
C ASP A 217 17.05 -6.14 -10.31
N VAL A 218 15.73 -6.21 -10.12
CA VAL A 218 15.01 -7.43 -9.72
C VAL A 218 15.13 -8.53 -10.80
N MET A 219 14.93 -8.19 -12.08
CA MET A 219 15.07 -9.14 -13.19
C MET A 219 16.51 -9.60 -13.39
N SER A 220 17.51 -8.72 -13.20
CA SER A 220 18.93 -9.09 -13.28
C SER A 220 19.40 -9.93 -12.10
N LEU A 221 18.81 -9.74 -10.90
CA LEU A 221 18.98 -10.63 -9.75
C LEU A 221 18.33 -12.01 -10.02
N HIS A 222 17.16 -12.03 -10.65
CA HIS A 222 16.44 -13.27 -10.95
C HIS A 222 17.16 -14.13 -12.00
N GLU A 223 17.81 -13.53 -13.01
CA GLU A 223 18.61 -14.25 -14.00
C GLU A 223 19.87 -14.92 -13.40
N ASN A 224 20.38 -14.42 -12.27
CA ASN A 224 21.59 -14.94 -11.62
C ASN A 224 21.33 -15.98 -10.53
N TYR A 225 20.11 -16.09 -10.00
CA TYR A 225 19.77 -17.02 -8.91
C TYR A 225 18.75 -18.08 -9.37
N TYR A 226 19.24 -19.07 -10.11
CA TYR A 226 18.43 -20.18 -10.63
C TYR A 226 18.21 -21.35 -9.63
N SER A 227 18.59 -21.25 -8.36
CA SER A 227 18.61 -22.44 -7.47
C SER A 227 17.99 -22.34 -6.09
N ASP A 228 17.59 -21.18 -5.60
CA ASP A 228 16.95 -21.08 -4.28
C ASP A 228 15.59 -20.39 -4.40
N ASN A 229 14.60 -20.94 -3.69
CA ASN A 229 13.28 -20.32 -3.48
C ASN A 229 13.48 -18.95 -2.81
N ILE A 230 13.73 -17.91 -3.61
CA ILE A 230 13.60 -16.52 -3.21
C ILE A 230 12.10 -16.23 -3.30
N GLY A 231 11.35 -16.65 -2.27
CA GLY A 231 9.95 -16.26 -2.09
C GLY A 231 9.82 -14.74 -1.97
N ASP A 232 8.64 -14.20 -2.29
CA ASP A 232 8.05 -12.86 -2.05
C ASP A 232 8.90 -11.57 -2.20
N TRP A 233 10.20 -11.68 -2.44
CA TRP A 233 11.16 -10.57 -2.44
C TRP A 233 11.48 -10.06 -3.86
N THR A 234 10.76 -10.57 -4.87
CA THR A 234 10.88 -10.21 -6.29
C THR A 234 9.83 -9.18 -6.73
N HIS A 235 9.15 -8.54 -5.78
CA HIS A 235 8.21 -7.46 -6.03
C HIS A 235 8.84 -6.11 -5.71
N PRO A 236 8.65 -5.07 -6.56
CA PRO A 236 8.98 -3.69 -6.18
C PRO A 236 8.14 -3.35 -4.95
N SER A 237 8.82 -3.22 -3.82
CA SER A 237 8.16 -3.15 -2.54
C SER A 237 8.47 -1.84 -1.87
N ILE A 238 7.41 -1.15 -1.45
CA ILE A 238 7.50 0.08 -0.66
C ILE A 238 8.03 -0.28 0.72
N HIS A 239 9.12 0.36 1.12
CA HIS A 239 9.60 0.34 2.50
C HIS A 239 9.10 1.58 3.26
N PHE A 240 8.48 1.35 4.41
CA PHE A 240 8.03 2.44 5.27
C PHE A 240 9.06 2.80 6.32
N HIS A 241 9.25 4.10 6.47
CA HIS A 241 10.10 4.67 7.51
C HIS A 241 9.24 5.55 8.43
N THR A 242 9.34 5.34 9.74
CA THR A 242 8.60 6.14 10.73
C THR A 242 9.33 7.43 11.05
N LEU A 243 8.62 8.55 11.04
CA LEU A 243 9.13 9.84 11.46
C LEU A 243 9.06 9.99 12.98
N GLY A 244 10.18 9.70 13.66
CA GLY A 244 10.34 9.88 15.10
C GLY A 244 9.69 8.80 15.97
N ASP A 245 9.72 9.00 17.28
CA ASP A 245 8.98 8.15 18.23
C ASP A 245 7.46 8.45 18.14
N PRO A 246 6.57 7.47 18.40
CA PRO A 246 5.12 7.69 18.42
C PRO A 246 4.75 8.83 19.38
N SER A 247 4.49 9.99 18.81
CA SER A 247 4.07 11.20 19.50
C SER A 247 3.20 11.95 18.50
N GLU A 248 1.95 12.22 18.86
CA GLU A 248 0.96 12.86 17.99
C GLU A 248 1.62 14.01 17.20
N ILE A 249 1.68 13.86 15.86
CA ILE A 249 2.29 14.86 14.99
C ILE A 249 1.19 15.78 14.49
N THR A 250 1.31 17.07 14.79
CA THR A 250 0.29 18.09 14.57
C THR A 250 0.43 18.80 13.23
N ALA A 251 1.62 18.82 12.64
CA ALA A 251 1.89 19.37 11.30
C ALA A 251 3.07 18.66 10.63
N PHE A 252 3.01 18.53 9.31
CA PHE A 252 4.08 18.01 8.46
C PHE A 252 4.16 18.81 7.16
N GLY A 253 5.35 18.95 6.59
CA GLY A 253 5.49 19.39 5.20
C GLY A 253 6.87 19.15 4.62
N ILE A 254 6.91 19.16 3.29
CA ILE A 254 8.07 18.87 2.48
C ILE A 254 8.30 19.99 1.46
N SER A 255 9.55 20.41 1.30
CA SER A 255 9.94 21.35 0.24
C SER A 255 11.39 21.10 -0.15
N GLY A 256 11.59 20.73 -1.41
CA GLY A 256 12.87 20.21 -1.85
C GLY A 256 13.32 19.09 -0.91
N ARG A 257 14.59 19.11 -0.50
CA ARG A 257 15.18 18.07 0.34
C ARG A 257 14.87 18.22 1.84
N TYR A 258 14.10 19.24 2.22
CA TYR A 258 13.83 19.55 3.61
C TYR A 258 12.47 19.03 4.02
N LEU A 259 12.45 18.36 5.16
CA LEU A 259 11.25 17.84 5.80
C LEU A 259 11.11 18.52 7.15
N TYR A 260 9.88 18.82 7.56
CA TYR A 260 9.62 19.20 8.94
C TYR A 260 8.43 18.44 9.49
N TYR A 261 8.45 18.20 10.79
CA TYR A 261 7.27 17.79 11.53
C TYR A 261 7.21 18.47 12.89
N GLN A 262 6.00 18.61 13.41
CA GLN A 262 5.73 19.16 14.74
C GLN A 262 5.07 18.10 15.63
N ASP A 263 5.69 17.75 16.78
CA ASP A 263 5.07 16.83 17.74
C ASP A 263 4.02 17.49 18.65
N SER A 264 3.35 16.69 19.48
CA SER A 264 2.29 17.14 20.41
C SER A 264 2.83 17.97 21.57
N TYR A 265 4.17 18.01 21.75
CA TYR A 265 4.85 18.91 22.67
C TYR A 265 5.25 20.23 21.99
N ASN A 266 4.78 20.49 20.75
CA ASN A 266 5.09 21.66 19.94
C ASN A 266 6.58 21.81 19.61
N ARG A 267 7.31 20.69 19.53
CA ARG A 267 8.71 20.68 19.07
C ARG A 267 8.73 20.55 17.57
N ILE A 268 9.52 21.39 16.90
CA ILE A 268 9.77 21.28 15.48
C ILE A 268 11.06 20.51 15.26
N TYR A 269 10.93 19.47 14.46
CA TYR A 269 12.04 18.67 13.97
C TYR A 269 12.20 18.96 12.50
N ILE A 270 13.45 19.13 12.07
CA ILE A 270 13.77 19.34 10.67
C ILE A 270 14.69 18.22 10.25
N GLY A 271 14.27 17.52 9.22
CA GLY A 271 15.07 16.55 8.50
C GLY A 271 15.59 17.15 7.22
N ALA A 272 16.77 16.71 6.80
CA ALA A 272 17.19 16.85 5.42
C ALA A 272 17.37 15.46 4.84
N TYR A 273 16.76 15.21 3.69
CA TYR A 273 17.06 14.04 2.90
C TYR A 273 18.52 14.14 2.43
N ASN A 274 19.29 13.09 2.70
CA ASN A 274 20.65 12.97 2.26
C ASN A 274 20.74 11.81 1.27
N ASN A 275 21.03 12.14 0.00
CA ASN A 275 21.14 11.18 -1.09
C ASN A 275 22.15 10.05 -0.80
N ASP A 276 23.11 10.28 0.10
CA ASP A 276 24.14 9.30 0.43
C ASP A 276 23.71 8.25 1.47
N THR A 277 22.58 8.43 2.18
CA THR A 277 22.22 7.58 3.33
C THR A 277 20.88 6.84 3.21
N TYR A 278 20.24 6.78 2.04
CA TYR A 278 18.97 6.05 1.82
C TYR A 278 17.92 6.30 2.92
N GLY A 279 17.85 7.54 3.44
CA GLY A 279 17.07 7.82 4.63
C GLY A 279 17.17 9.27 5.09
N VAL A 280 16.17 9.69 5.87
CA VAL A 280 16.08 11.05 6.41
C VAL A 280 16.69 11.11 7.80
N ASN A 281 17.71 11.95 7.98
CA ASN A 281 18.23 12.25 9.31
C ASN A 281 17.53 13.48 9.87
N PHE A 282 16.71 13.28 10.90
CA PHE A 282 16.08 14.37 11.64
C PHE A 282 17.02 14.92 12.70
N SER A 283 17.09 16.24 12.78
CA SER A 283 17.72 16.95 13.88
C SER A 283 16.67 17.80 14.59
N PHE A 284 16.67 17.74 15.91
CA PHE A 284 15.91 18.69 16.74
C PHE A 284 16.39 20.11 16.42
N TYR A 285 15.45 21.02 16.14
CA TYR A 285 15.79 22.38 15.73
C TYR A 285 15.39 23.41 16.77
N GLU A 286 14.11 23.51 17.07
CA GLU A 286 13.58 24.60 17.88
C GLU A 286 12.24 24.18 18.47
N THR A 287 11.94 24.67 19.68
CA THR A 287 10.60 24.49 20.25
C THR A 287 9.80 25.77 20.03
N LEU A 288 8.73 25.71 19.24
CA LEU A 288 7.78 26.82 19.08
C LEU A 288 6.72 26.76 20.18
N MET A 289 7.15 26.77 21.45
CA MET A 289 6.22 26.60 22.58
C MET A 289 5.12 27.66 22.58
N ASP A 290 5.47 28.90 22.24
CA ASP A 290 4.61 30.08 22.40
C ASP A 290 4.16 30.72 21.08
N GLU A 291 4.36 30.08 19.92
CA GLU A 291 3.99 30.64 18.62
C GLU A 291 2.70 29.98 18.09
N GLU A 292 1.53 30.47 18.54
CA GLU A 292 0.21 29.94 18.15
C GLU A 292 -0.06 30.09 16.65
N LEU A 293 0.41 31.16 16.00
CA LEU A 293 0.24 31.33 14.56
C LEU A 293 0.98 30.24 13.76
N ALA A 294 2.20 29.87 14.17
CA ALA A 294 2.85 28.72 13.54
C ALA A 294 2.02 27.43 13.66
N LYS A 295 1.34 27.22 14.80
CA LYS A 295 0.44 26.07 15.04
C LYS A 295 -0.84 26.12 14.22
N GLU A 296 -1.32 27.30 13.86
CA GLU A 296 -2.46 27.50 12.97
C GLU A 296 -2.13 27.25 11.49
N GLY A 297 -0.90 26.84 11.16
CA GLY A 297 -0.45 26.55 9.80
C GLY A 297 0.28 27.70 9.11
N TYR A 298 0.62 28.78 9.82
CA TYR A 298 1.45 29.87 9.28
C TYR A 298 2.94 29.51 9.36
N ILE A 299 3.28 28.35 8.79
CA ILE A 299 4.62 27.79 8.68
C ILE A 299 4.80 27.27 7.26
N LYS A 300 5.94 27.57 6.64
CA LYS A 300 6.28 27.09 5.29
C LYS A 300 7.75 26.71 5.25
N VAL A 301 8.01 25.55 4.64
CA VAL A 301 9.35 25.07 4.40
C VAL A 301 9.77 25.43 2.99
N THR A 302 11.03 25.82 2.87
CA THR A 302 11.70 26.09 1.58
C THR A 302 13.10 25.51 1.62
N ASP A 303 13.73 25.48 0.46
CA ASP A 303 15.14 25.21 0.19
C ASP A 303 16.10 26.01 1.10
N THR A 304 15.66 27.22 1.48
CA THR A 304 16.49 28.19 2.16
C THR A 304 16.29 28.21 3.68
N GLY A 305 15.27 27.52 4.19
CA GLY A 305 14.94 27.43 5.62
C GLY A 305 13.43 27.30 5.86
N ILE A 306 13.05 27.27 7.14
CA ILE A 306 11.66 27.27 7.57
C ILE A 306 11.26 28.68 7.94
N TYR A 307 10.17 29.14 7.35
CA TYR A 307 9.53 30.39 7.67
C TYR A 307 8.34 30.13 8.57
N TYR A 308 8.18 30.92 9.64
CA TYR A 308 6.99 30.88 10.47
C TYR A 308 6.60 32.28 10.95
N LEU A 309 5.30 32.51 11.02
CA LEU A 309 4.74 33.72 11.60
C LEU A 309 4.61 33.52 13.11
N SER A 310 5.19 34.43 13.89
CA SER A 310 5.08 34.45 15.35
C SER A 310 3.83 35.18 15.82
N ASN A 311 3.48 35.00 17.09
CA ASN A 311 2.31 35.63 17.70
C ASN A 311 2.36 37.16 17.76
N ASP A 312 3.56 37.76 17.74
CA ASP A 312 3.75 39.20 17.64
C ASP A 312 3.71 39.72 16.19
N GLY A 313 3.35 38.87 15.22
CA GLY A 313 3.23 39.23 13.81
C GLY A 313 4.58 39.40 13.12
N HIS A 314 5.64 38.84 13.68
CA HIS A 314 6.96 38.85 13.05
C HIS A 314 7.16 37.59 12.21
N LEU A 315 7.73 37.75 11.03
CA LEU A 315 8.12 36.62 10.21
C LEU A 315 9.56 36.26 10.53
N TYR A 316 9.75 35.01 10.96
CA TYR A 316 11.07 34.47 11.23
C TYR A 316 11.44 33.42 10.19
N LYS A 317 12.74 33.34 9.91
CA LYS A 317 13.35 32.26 9.15
C LYS A 317 14.36 31.54 10.02
N THR A 318 14.23 30.22 10.12
CA THR A 318 15.22 29.37 10.80
C THR A 318 15.98 28.52 9.78
N ARG A 319 17.32 28.46 9.92
CA ARG A 319 18.22 27.70 9.02
C ARG A 319 19.40 27.13 9.80
N GLY A 320 19.55 25.81 9.86
CA GLY A 320 20.59 25.19 10.70
C GLY A 320 20.28 25.27 12.19
N TYR A 321 21.05 24.55 13.01
CA TYR A 321 20.92 24.57 14.48
C TYR A 321 20.89 26.01 15.03
N ASN A 322 19.73 26.44 15.54
CA ASN A 322 19.50 27.66 16.31
C ASN A 322 19.80 29.02 15.62
N ILE A 323 19.82 29.11 14.29
CA ILE A 323 19.93 30.42 13.62
C ILE A 323 18.54 30.90 13.22
N ARG A 324 17.91 31.68 14.11
CA ARG A 324 16.66 32.42 13.85
C ARG A 324 17.01 33.81 13.32
N SER A 325 16.52 34.13 12.13
CA SER A 325 16.64 35.45 11.51
C SER A 325 15.25 36.08 11.43
N LEU A 326 15.12 37.33 11.90
CA LEU A 326 13.93 38.13 11.63
C LEU A 326 13.94 38.53 10.16
N ILE A 327 12.85 38.26 9.44
CA ILE A 327 12.66 38.61 8.03
C ILE A 327 11.89 39.92 7.92
N GLU A 328 10.74 40.00 8.59
CA GLU A 328 9.84 41.15 8.49
C GLU A 328 9.02 41.29 9.78
N ILE A 329 8.53 42.51 10.05
CA ILE A 329 7.69 42.83 11.21
C ILE A 329 6.27 43.23 10.79
N ASN A 330 5.28 42.96 11.64
CA ASN A 330 3.85 43.26 11.39
C ASN A 330 3.29 42.60 10.12
N VAL A 331 3.74 41.38 9.83
CA VAL A 331 3.22 40.57 8.73
C VAL A 331 1.81 40.11 9.09
N SER A 332 0.86 40.31 8.17
CA SER A 332 -0.50 39.81 8.34
C SER A 332 -0.60 38.34 7.93
N LYS A 333 -1.53 37.61 8.56
CA LYS A 333 -1.83 36.21 8.23
C LYS A 333 -2.10 36.00 6.72
N ASP A 334 -2.85 36.92 6.13
CA ASP A 334 -3.28 36.85 4.73
C ASP A 334 -2.16 37.16 3.73
N ASP A 335 -1.06 37.76 4.19
CA ASP A 335 0.06 38.21 3.36
C ASP A 335 1.35 37.44 3.66
N PHE A 336 1.33 36.47 4.59
CA PHE A 336 2.55 35.82 5.08
C PHE A 336 3.37 35.17 3.96
N GLU A 337 2.71 34.56 2.97
CA GLU A 337 3.38 33.89 1.87
C GLU A 337 4.14 34.85 0.94
N SER A 338 3.74 36.12 0.83
CA SER A 338 4.38 37.07 -0.09
C SER A 338 5.80 37.44 0.32
N TYR A 339 6.16 37.24 1.58
CA TYR A 339 7.49 37.53 2.14
C TYR A 339 8.43 36.32 2.06
N ILE A 340 7.94 35.19 1.55
CA ILE A 340 8.70 33.95 1.45
C ILE A 340 9.34 33.90 0.07
N PHE A 341 10.66 34.04 0.06
CA PHE A 341 11.47 33.85 -1.13
C PHE A 341 11.80 32.37 -1.27
N GLU A 342 11.35 31.78 -2.38
CA GLU A 342 11.71 30.42 -2.84
C GLU A 342 13.13 30.37 -3.40
#